data_AF-A0A1I3IDB2-F1
#
_entry.id   AF-A0A1I3IDB2-F1
#
_cell.length_a   1.000
_cell.length_b   1.000
_cell.length_c   1.000
_cell.angle_alpha   90.00
_cell.angle_beta   90.00
_cell.angle_gamma   90.00
#
_symmetry.space_group_name_H-M   'P 1'
#
loop_
_entity.id
_entity.type
_entity.pdbx_description
1 polymer ?
#
loop_
_entity_poly.entity_id
_entity_poly.type
_entity_poly.pdbx_seq_one_letter_code
_entity_poly.pdbx_strand_id
1 'polypeptide(L)'
;MGNDNKITKISDEQRSNQIHKEVMLFLGKELERIHHTSSEQSYNIEKEYAKTKKRHSPFTAFMLIGSFLVVLLIAFIMIKTISAHNEEITVSVSAFDDLNLKNLLNTVGAAQTNYDNAVKNLATIESDMTVKLKAAEDARTNDIFVIDSMTRLTKKRRGELVEEAEKKYKETVAAIHEEYDGQIVSAEKEVQEYKSQLAEFDTAKVQAAKEKEKALDSERRVKELEQQKIKDQYQSRIAELDKKLSDTQRRNSEEMRTAVSNVSAQYQAEIALLDPNLNDAKANSIISGTKAAGFADFNAGTTVSQRGINSQKVVSVLNDYQKIYDDYKYLDKTVAGIPQKNSIPSYVAASHKLVNKMSSAFADTTISFYNETVQLNGKINSLTDELEESRKQISQQQEIYEQSYETLLGLAKTSAVLVSATDYDSIKIYVTGKARYLITESGADAEFKADKTIKGKIFRAEDDSFYFVVGEDKDGNRLEVNFESVVPGTPVKILGK
;
A
#
# COMPACT_ATOMS: atom_id res chain seq x y z
N MET A 1 12.82 23.76 32.17
CA MET A 1 14.05 23.14 32.71
C MET A 1 15.17 23.47 31.74
N GLY A 2 16.11 24.29 32.19
CA GLY A 2 17.15 24.91 31.36
C GLY A 2 18.28 23.95 31.01
N ASN A 3 18.75 24.09 29.78
CA ASN A 3 19.89 23.41 29.20
C ASN A 3 21.09 24.35 29.30
N ASP A 4 22.18 23.95 29.97
CA ASP A 4 23.49 24.61 29.87
C ASP A 4 24.60 23.61 30.26
N ASN A 5 25.08 22.86 29.27
CA ASN A 5 26.33 22.10 29.34
C ASN A 5 27.46 22.99 28.82
N LYS A 6 28.30 23.53 29.72
CA LYS A 6 29.61 24.12 29.36
C LYS A 6 30.72 23.30 29.99
N ILE A 7 31.43 22.55 29.15
CA ILE A 7 32.69 21.88 29.49
C ILE A 7 33.81 22.92 29.36
N THR A 8 34.36 23.37 30.47
CA THR A 8 35.61 24.14 30.53
C THR A 8 36.79 23.19 30.41
N LYS A 9 37.57 23.33 29.33
CA LYS A 9 38.89 22.70 29.19
C LYS A 9 39.86 23.38 30.18
N ILE A 10 40.28 22.65 31.19
CA ILE A 10 41.36 23.06 32.11
C ILE A 10 42.69 22.69 31.43
N SER A 11 43.62 23.65 31.33
CA SER A 11 44.93 23.46 30.70
C SER A 11 45.92 22.73 31.63
N ASP A 12 46.88 22.03 31.03
CA ASP A 12 47.87 21.18 31.73
C ASP A 12 48.79 21.95 32.72
N GLU A 13 48.89 23.27 32.60
CA GLU A 13 49.63 24.12 33.56
C GLU A 13 48.94 24.24 34.94
N GLN A 14 47.61 24.10 35.01
CA GLN A 14 46.88 24.20 36.28
C GLN A 14 46.96 22.89 37.11
N ARG A 15 47.18 21.74 36.47
CA ARG A 15 47.43 20.46 37.17
C ARG A 15 48.82 20.37 37.80
N SER A 16 49.84 20.90 37.14
CA SER A 16 51.24 20.89 37.63
C SER A 16 51.42 21.67 38.95
N ASN A 17 50.76 22.83 39.07
CA ASN A 17 50.83 23.66 40.27
C ASN A 17 50.04 23.12 41.47
N GLN A 18 49.08 22.22 41.25
CA GLN A 18 48.33 21.57 42.34
C GLN A 18 49.12 20.40 42.94
N ILE A 19 49.85 19.65 42.11
CA ILE A 19 50.74 18.55 42.53
C ILE A 19 51.96 19.09 43.32
N HIS A 20 52.52 20.23 42.92
CA HIS A 20 53.67 20.83 43.62
C HIS A 20 53.33 21.32 45.05
N LYS A 21 52.06 21.67 45.29
CA LYS A 21 51.57 22.15 46.60
C LYS A 21 51.23 21.00 47.56
N GLU A 22 50.82 19.84 47.05
CA GLU A 22 50.57 18.64 47.86
C GLU A 22 51.87 17.91 48.27
N VAL A 23 52.92 17.97 47.46
CA VAL A 23 54.22 17.33 47.77
C VAL A 23 55.04 18.13 48.81
N MET A 24 54.93 19.46 48.84
CA MET A 24 55.60 20.28 49.89
C MET A 24 54.96 20.15 51.28
N LEU A 25 53.72 19.68 51.39
CA LEU A 25 53.05 19.46 52.67
C LEU A 25 53.55 18.20 53.41
N PHE A 26 54.26 17.30 52.70
CA PHE A 26 54.79 16.06 53.25
C PHE A 26 56.29 16.08 53.62
N LEU A 27 57.06 17.09 53.19
CA LEU A 27 58.52 17.15 53.40
C LEU A 27 59.00 18.28 54.33
N GLY A 28 58.10 19.11 54.86
CA GLY A 28 58.44 20.32 55.63
C GLY A 28 58.87 20.13 57.08
N LYS A 29 58.86 18.91 57.65
CA LYS A 29 59.14 18.68 59.09
C LYS A 29 60.44 17.95 59.42
N GLU A 30 61.22 17.49 58.43
CA GLU A 30 62.47 16.75 58.69
C GLU A 30 63.76 17.47 58.26
N LEU A 31 63.69 18.51 57.43
CA LEU A 31 64.88 19.29 57.03
C LEU A 31 65.33 20.37 58.03
N GLU A 32 64.50 20.73 59.02
CA GLU A 32 64.81 21.81 59.98
C GLU A 32 65.75 21.39 61.11
N ARG A 33 66.14 20.10 61.21
CA ARG A 33 67.01 19.59 62.29
C ARG A 33 68.49 19.49 61.97
N ILE A 34 68.94 19.78 60.75
CA ILE A 34 70.34 19.54 60.34
C ILE A 34 71.20 20.82 60.34
N HIS A 35 70.61 22.01 60.52
CA HIS A 35 71.30 23.28 60.28
C HIS A 35 71.82 24.04 61.51
N HIS A 36 71.95 23.41 62.68
CA HIS A 36 72.50 24.07 63.87
C HIS A 36 73.52 23.20 64.61
N THR A 37 74.75 23.10 64.09
CA THR A 37 75.99 23.04 64.89
C THR A 37 77.20 22.91 63.97
N SER A 38 78.04 23.95 63.90
CA SER A 38 79.51 23.86 63.96
C SER A 38 80.14 25.23 63.71
N SER A 39 80.74 25.79 64.75
CA SER A 39 81.69 26.92 64.69
C SER A 39 83.10 26.40 64.98
N GLU A 40 84.03 26.88 64.15
CA GLU A 40 85.51 26.86 64.18
C GLU A 40 86.27 26.54 65.48
N GLN A 41 87.34 25.73 65.38
CA GLN A 41 88.71 26.02 65.89
C GLN A 41 89.75 24.95 65.42
N SER A 42 90.92 25.41 64.98
CA SER A 42 91.98 24.61 64.33
C SER A 42 93.13 24.19 65.27
N TYR A 43 93.68 22.99 65.07
CA TYR A 43 94.83 22.41 65.79
C TYR A 43 96.02 22.25 64.81
N ASN A 44 97.18 22.84 65.13
CA ASN A 44 98.36 22.85 64.26
C ASN A 44 99.49 21.95 64.81
N ILE A 45 99.83 20.92 64.03
CA ILE A 45 100.65 19.75 64.36
C ILE A 45 102.16 20.06 64.37
N GLU A 46 102.57 21.15 63.71
CA GLU A 46 103.99 21.49 63.52
C GLU A 46 104.67 21.98 64.82
N LYS A 47 103.90 22.54 65.75
CA LYS A 47 104.42 23.03 67.05
C LYS A 47 104.74 21.91 68.04
N GLU A 48 104.08 20.75 67.92
CA GLU A 48 104.31 19.58 68.78
C GLU A 48 105.54 18.77 68.34
N TYR A 49 105.79 18.66 67.03
CA TYR A 49 106.94 17.92 66.49
C TYR A 49 108.32 18.51 66.87
N ALA A 50 108.39 19.80 67.17
CA ALA A 50 109.64 20.46 67.59
C ALA A 50 110.06 20.11 69.04
N LYS A 51 109.12 19.64 69.90
CA LYS A 51 109.39 19.32 71.31
C LYS A 51 109.92 17.90 71.55
N THR A 52 109.79 16.98 70.59
CA THR A 52 110.18 15.57 70.75
C THR A 52 111.65 15.26 70.41
N LYS A 53 112.41 16.18 69.80
CA LYS A 53 113.78 15.92 69.32
C LYS A 53 114.89 15.94 70.39
N LYS A 54 114.59 16.27 71.66
CA LYS A 54 115.62 16.54 72.70
C LYS A 54 115.77 15.48 73.81
N ARG A 55 115.10 14.32 73.71
CA ARG A 55 115.26 13.18 74.63
C ARG A 55 115.24 11.84 73.89
N HIS A 56 116.36 11.45 73.29
CA HIS A 56 116.55 10.07 72.82
C HIS A 56 117.02 9.18 73.97
N SER A 57 116.16 8.29 74.45
CA SER A 57 116.50 7.19 75.36
C SER A 57 116.53 5.88 74.55
N PRO A 58 117.52 4.99 74.68
CA PRO A 58 117.53 3.71 73.98
C PRO A 58 116.34 2.80 74.33
N PHE A 59 115.62 3.08 75.42
CA PHE A 59 114.42 2.35 75.82
C PHE A 59 113.24 2.57 74.88
N THR A 60 113.08 3.78 74.30
CA THR A 60 111.98 4.03 73.35
C THR A 60 112.18 3.30 72.04
N ALA A 61 113.43 3.04 71.61
CA ALA A 61 113.71 2.22 70.42
C ALA A 61 113.30 0.75 70.62
N PHE A 62 113.58 0.16 71.80
CA PHE A 62 113.13 -1.20 72.13
C PHE A 62 111.59 -1.29 72.23
N MET A 63 110.93 -0.28 72.77
CA MET A 63 109.47 -0.22 72.86
C MET A 63 108.83 -0.11 71.45
N LEU A 64 109.45 0.63 70.54
CA LEU A 64 109.00 0.78 69.15
C LEU A 64 109.19 -0.52 68.35
N ILE A 65 110.34 -1.19 68.49
CA ILE A 65 110.58 -2.52 67.90
C ILE A 65 109.60 -3.56 68.46
N GLY A 66 109.32 -3.52 69.76
CA GLY A 66 108.33 -4.38 70.41
C GLY A 66 106.92 -4.16 69.85
N SER A 67 106.51 -2.90 69.69
CA SER A 67 105.21 -2.57 69.08
C SER A 67 105.11 -3.04 67.63
N PHE A 68 106.20 -2.95 66.86
CA PHE A 68 106.26 -3.38 65.48
C PHE A 68 106.13 -4.92 65.35
N LEU A 69 106.77 -5.66 66.26
CA LEU A 69 106.64 -7.12 66.33
C LEU A 69 105.22 -7.57 66.70
N VAL A 70 104.55 -6.85 67.61
CA VAL A 70 103.15 -7.16 67.99
C VAL A 70 102.21 -6.92 66.82
N VAL A 71 102.38 -5.82 66.08
CA VAL A 71 101.56 -5.53 64.90
C VAL A 71 101.79 -6.57 63.79
N LEU A 72 103.04 -6.98 63.56
CA LEU A 72 103.35 -8.07 62.62
C LEU A 72 102.72 -9.40 63.04
N LEU A 73 102.69 -9.70 64.35
CA LEU A 73 102.08 -10.92 64.88
C LEU A 73 100.56 -10.90 64.72
N ILE A 74 99.91 -9.76 64.98
CA ILE A 74 98.46 -9.58 64.76
C ILE A 74 98.12 -9.67 63.27
N ALA A 75 98.91 -9.05 62.40
CA ALA A 75 98.73 -9.14 60.95
C ALA A 75 98.91 -10.57 60.44
N PHE A 76 99.91 -11.30 60.96
CA PHE A 76 100.13 -12.71 60.63
C PHE A 76 98.96 -13.59 61.09
N ILE A 77 98.43 -13.36 62.30
CA ILE A 77 97.23 -14.04 62.80
C ILE A 77 96.04 -13.73 61.88
N MET A 78 95.77 -12.46 61.56
CA MET A 78 94.68 -12.10 60.63
C MET A 78 94.83 -12.76 59.26
N ILE A 79 96.02 -12.76 58.66
CA ILE A 79 96.28 -13.39 57.36
C ILE A 79 96.03 -14.91 57.44
N LYS A 80 96.42 -15.55 58.55
CA LYS A 80 96.18 -16.98 58.77
C LYS A 80 94.70 -17.28 59.01
N THR A 81 93.98 -16.45 59.76
CA THR A 81 92.53 -16.59 59.99
C THR A 81 91.72 -16.33 58.72
N ILE A 82 92.13 -15.36 57.90
CA ILE A 82 91.52 -15.08 56.60
C ILE A 82 91.81 -16.22 55.62
N SER A 83 93.05 -16.73 55.54
CA SER A 83 93.36 -17.89 54.67
C SER A 83 92.61 -19.15 55.11
N ALA A 84 92.48 -19.40 56.42
CA ALA A 84 91.72 -20.52 56.95
C ALA A 84 90.20 -20.40 56.69
N HIS A 85 89.66 -19.18 56.59
CA HIS A 85 88.27 -18.95 56.19
C HIS A 85 88.05 -18.85 54.67
N ASN A 86 89.10 -18.60 53.89
CA ASN A 86 89.02 -18.51 52.42
C ASN A 86 89.16 -19.86 51.71
N GLU A 87 89.71 -20.89 52.36
CA GLU A 87 89.78 -22.26 51.80
C GLU A 87 88.42 -22.98 51.80
N GLU A 88 87.39 -22.42 52.45
CA GLU A 88 86.05 -23.01 52.52
C GLU A 88 84.93 -22.04 52.07
N ILE A 89 85.21 -21.18 51.09
CA ILE A 89 84.13 -20.62 50.26
C ILE A 89 84.13 -21.42 48.95
N THR A 90 83.59 -22.65 49.04
CA THR A 90 82.94 -23.22 47.87
C THR A 90 81.86 -22.23 47.47
N VAL A 91 82.06 -21.51 46.35
CA VAL A 91 80.95 -20.86 45.65
C VAL A 91 79.97 -21.98 45.35
N SER A 92 78.99 -22.17 46.22
CA SER A 92 78.09 -23.29 46.12
C SER A 92 77.30 -23.09 44.83
N VAL A 93 77.49 -24.01 43.89
CA VAL A 93 76.70 -24.12 42.66
C VAL A 93 75.19 -24.12 42.97
N SER A 94 74.81 -24.45 44.22
CA SER A 94 73.42 -24.40 44.72
C SER A 94 72.74 -23.03 44.63
N ALA A 95 73.43 -21.91 44.88
CA ALA A 95 72.82 -20.58 44.81
C ALA A 95 72.59 -20.12 43.36
N PHE A 96 73.43 -20.58 42.43
CA PHE A 96 73.25 -20.38 40.99
C PHE A 96 72.19 -21.31 40.42
N ASP A 97 72.09 -22.54 40.90
CA ASP A 97 71.00 -23.47 40.55
C ASP A 97 69.64 -22.90 40.98
N ASP A 98 69.52 -22.30 42.17
CA ASP A 98 68.26 -21.72 42.66
C ASP A 98 67.82 -20.47 41.86
N LEU A 99 68.77 -19.60 41.50
CA LEU A 99 68.51 -18.44 40.63
C LEU A 99 68.15 -18.85 39.20
N ASN A 100 68.83 -19.87 38.66
CA ASN A 100 68.54 -20.41 37.33
C ASN A 100 67.18 -21.15 37.32
N LEU A 101 66.85 -21.87 38.39
CA LEU A 101 65.56 -22.56 38.58
C LEU A 101 64.41 -21.55 38.69
N LYS A 102 64.58 -20.47 39.47
CA LYS A 102 63.59 -19.41 39.63
C LYS A 102 63.36 -18.63 38.34
N ASN A 103 64.43 -18.32 37.60
CA ASN A 103 64.30 -17.70 36.28
C ASN A 103 63.63 -18.66 35.29
N LEU A 104 64.01 -19.94 35.25
CA LEU A 104 63.36 -20.95 34.40
C LEU A 104 61.86 -21.09 34.72
N LEU A 105 61.49 -21.17 36.00
CA LEU A 105 60.08 -21.25 36.44
C LEU A 105 59.29 -19.99 36.09
N ASN A 106 59.87 -18.80 36.30
CA ASN A 106 59.22 -17.54 35.92
C ASN A 106 59.05 -17.44 34.40
N THR A 107 60.05 -17.84 33.61
CA THR A 107 59.98 -17.84 32.15
C THR A 107 58.97 -18.85 31.63
N VAL A 108 58.94 -20.07 32.19
CA VAL A 108 57.96 -21.11 31.83
C VAL A 108 56.55 -20.73 32.28
N GLY A 109 56.39 -20.15 33.48
CA GLY A 109 55.11 -19.66 33.98
C GLY A 109 54.58 -18.49 33.14
N ALA A 110 55.45 -17.58 32.73
CA ALA A 110 55.11 -16.51 31.79
C ALA A 110 54.74 -17.05 30.41
N ALA A 111 55.51 -18.01 29.86
CA ALA A 111 55.21 -18.65 28.58
C ALA A 111 53.89 -19.43 28.62
N GLN A 112 53.60 -20.16 29.70
CA GLN A 112 52.32 -20.85 29.91
C GLN A 112 51.16 -19.86 30.00
N THR A 113 51.32 -18.79 30.78
CA THR A 113 50.30 -17.75 30.90
C THR A 113 50.03 -17.07 29.55
N ASN A 114 51.08 -16.81 28.77
CA ASN A 114 50.96 -16.23 27.44
C ASN A 114 50.27 -17.18 26.45
N TYR A 115 50.59 -18.48 26.50
CA TYR A 115 49.90 -19.50 25.72
C TYR A 115 48.41 -19.58 26.08
N ASP A 116 48.07 -19.67 27.36
CA ASP A 116 46.68 -19.76 27.82
C ASP A 116 45.89 -18.49 27.44
N ASN A 117 46.52 -17.32 27.53
CA ASN A 117 45.92 -16.05 27.08
C ASN A 117 45.72 -16.02 25.56
N ALA A 118 46.70 -16.49 24.76
CA ALA A 118 46.61 -16.52 23.31
C ALA A 118 45.52 -17.49 22.83
N VAL A 119 45.42 -18.68 23.41
CA VAL A 119 44.36 -19.66 23.12
C VAL A 119 42.98 -19.08 23.46
N LYS A 120 42.86 -18.40 24.60
CA LYS A 120 41.62 -17.75 24.99
C LYS A 120 41.25 -16.58 24.07
N ASN A 121 42.24 -15.80 23.63
CA ASN A 121 42.03 -14.71 22.68
C ASN A 121 41.51 -15.25 21.34
N LEU A 122 42.13 -16.30 20.80
CA LEU A 122 41.66 -17.01 19.60
C LEU A 122 40.20 -17.46 19.76
N ALA A 123 39.87 -18.16 20.84
CA ALA A 123 38.51 -18.61 21.10
C ALA A 123 37.48 -17.45 21.23
N THR A 124 37.93 -16.29 21.71
CA THR A 124 37.07 -15.09 21.82
C THR A 124 36.80 -14.51 20.43
N ILE A 125 37.84 -14.37 19.60
CA ILE A 125 37.73 -13.88 18.22
C ILE A 125 36.82 -14.80 17.38
N GLU A 126 36.99 -16.12 17.48
CA GLU A 126 36.13 -17.11 16.79
C GLU A 126 34.67 -17.06 17.26
N SER A 127 34.45 -16.90 18.57
CA SER A 127 33.11 -16.76 19.15
C SER A 127 32.41 -15.49 18.66
N ASP A 128 33.11 -14.35 18.69
CA ASP A 128 32.57 -13.06 18.22
C ASP A 128 32.21 -13.10 16.73
N MET A 129 33.07 -13.70 15.91
CA MET A 129 32.80 -13.93 14.49
C MET A 129 31.54 -14.78 14.30
N THR A 130 31.41 -15.88 15.05
CA THR A 130 30.24 -16.77 14.99
C THR A 130 28.96 -16.04 15.37
N VAL A 131 28.99 -15.17 16.39
CA VAL A 131 27.85 -14.34 16.80
C VAL A 131 27.46 -13.35 15.70
N LYS A 132 28.44 -12.66 15.07
CA LYS A 132 28.17 -11.74 13.96
C LYS A 132 27.61 -12.45 12.73
N LEU A 133 28.13 -13.64 12.38
CA LEU A 133 27.60 -14.45 11.29
C LEU A 133 26.16 -14.87 11.53
N LYS A 134 25.85 -15.33 12.76
CA LYS A 134 24.48 -15.69 13.14
C LYS A 134 23.53 -14.49 13.07
N ALA A 135 23.96 -13.32 13.53
CA ALA A 135 23.17 -12.09 13.42
C ALA A 135 22.88 -11.71 11.96
N ALA A 136 23.84 -11.90 11.05
CA ALA A 136 23.65 -11.68 9.61
C ALA A 136 22.64 -12.69 9.01
N GLU A 137 22.69 -13.95 9.43
CA GLU A 137 21.73 -14.97 9.00
C GLU A 137 20.31 -14.69 9.52
N ASP A 138 20.17 -14.28 10.77
CA ASP A 138 18.88 -13.90 11.37
C ASP A 138 18.30 -12.67 10.64
N ALA A 139 19.13 -11.67 10.33
CA ALA A 139 18.73 -10.50 9.55
C ALA A 139 18.23 -10.88 8.15
N ARG A 140 18.96 -11.76 7.43
CA ARG A 140 18.52 -12.28 6.13
C ARG A 140 17.17 -12.98 6.23
N THR A 141 17.03 -13.87 7.20
CA THR A 141 15.81 -14.67 7.40
C THR A 141 14.62 -13.76 7.70
N ASN A 142 14.83 -12.71 8.49
CA ASN A 142 13.84 -11.71 8.80
C ASN A 142 13.45 -10.85 7.59
N ASP A 143 14.42 -10.39 6.79
CA ASP A 143 14.16 -9.65 5.55
C ASP A 143 13.33 -10.50 4.57
N ILE A 144 13.68 -11.78 4.40
CA ILE A 144 12.93 -12.74 3.57
C ILE A 144 11.51 -12.96 4.12
N PHE A 145 11.36 -13.12 5.43
CA PHE A 145 10.04 -13.29 6.06
C PHE A 145 9.13 -12.08 5.79
N VAL A 146 9.66 -10.87 5.90
CA VAL A 146 8.93 -9.64 5.59
C VAL A 146 8.50 -9.63 4.12
N ILE A 147 9.39 -9.98 3.19
CA ILE A 147 9.06 -10.07 1.76
C ILE A 147 7.98 -11.12 1.50
N ASP A 148 8.08 -12.30 2.12
CA ASP A 148 7.10 -13.38 1.96
C ASP A 148 5.74 -13.06 2.58
N SER A 149 5.71 -12.23 3.62
CA SER A 149 4.47 -11.74 4.22
C SER A 149 3.70 -10.75 3.32
N MET A 150 4.33 -10.22 2.27
CA MET A 150 3.71 -9.32 1.30
C MET A 150 2.98 -10.11 0.20
N THR A 151 1.69 -10.39 0.44
CA THR A 151 0.83 -11.25 -0.39
C THR A 151 0.58 -10.77 -1.83
N ARG A 152 0.82 -9.48 -2.13
CA ARG A 152 0.52 -8.88 -3.44
C ARG A 152 1.76 -8.58 -4.31
N LEU A 153 2.96 -8.98 -3.90
CA LEU A 153 4.13 -8.86 -4.77
C LEU A 153 3.98 -9.73 -6.02
N THR A 154 4.35 -9.18 -7.18
CA THR A 154 4.47 -9.99 -8.39
C THR A 154 5.63 -10.96 -8.24
N LYS A 155 5.57 -12.13 -8.89
CA LYS A 155 6.65 -13.14 -8.82
C LYS A 155 8.02 -12.55 -9.18
N LYS A 156 8.05 -11.65 -10.19
CA LYS A 156 9.24 -10.92 -10.59
C LYS A 156 9.74 -10.00 -9.47
N ARG A 157 8.88 -9.15 -8.91
CA ARG A 157 9.27 -8.21 -7.85
C ARG A 157 9.71 -8.91 -6.57
N ARG A 158 9.05 -10.02 -6.20
CA ARG A 158 9.50 -10.87 -5.10
C ARG A 158 10.91 -11.40 -5.35
N GLY A 159 11.18 -11.91 -6.56
CA GLY A 159 12.51 -12.40 -6.95
C GLY A 159 13.59 -11.33 -6.79
N GLU A 160 13.34 -10.11 -7.28
CA GLU A 160 14.26 -8.96 -7.15
C GLU A 160 14.57 -8.63 -5.69
N LEU A 161 13.55 -8.58 -4.83
CA LEU A 161 13.72 -8.25 -3.41
C LEU A 161 14.46 -9.34 -2.63
N VAL A 162 14.19 -10.62 -2.93
CA VAL A 162 14.91 -11.74 -2.31
C VAL A 162 16.37 -11.75 -2.76
N GLU A 163 16.64 -11.46 -4.03
CA GLU A 163 18.01 -11.35 -4.54
C GLU A 163 18.78 -10.20 -3.89
N GLU A 164 18.11 -9.05 -3.66
CA GLU A 164 18.68 -7.93 -2.93
C GLU A 164 19.03 -8.29 -1.47
N ALA A 165 18.13 -9.00 -0.78
CA ALA A 165 18.37 -9.48 0.58
C ALA A 165 19.53 -10.49 0.64
N GLU A 166 19.60 -11.43 -0.31
CA GLU A 166 20.71 -12.39 -0.43
C GLU A 166 22.05 -11.70 -0.76
N LYS A 167 22.02 -10.67 -1.61
CA LYS A 167 23.21 -9.88 -1.93
C LYS A 167 23.73 -9.16 -0.69
N LYS A 168 22.86 -8.47 0.05
CA LYS A 168 23.21 -7.79 1.31
C LYS A 168 23.77 -8.76 2.35
N TYR A 169 23.20 -9.97 2.45
CA TYR A 169 23.72 -11.02 3.31
C TYR A 169 25.15 -11.42 2.91
N LYS A 170 25.40 -11.70 1.63
CA LYS A 170 26.73 -12.06 1.13
C LYS A 170 27.77 -10.95 1.36
N GLU A 171 27.40 -9.70 1.12
CA GLU A 171 28.26 -8.54 1.38
C GLU A 171 28.61 -8.43 2.88
N THR A 172 27.63 -8.65 3.76
CA THR A 172 27.83 -8.63 5.21
C THR A 172 28.74 -9.77 5.67
N VAL A 173 28.52 -10.98 5.17
CA VAL A 173 29.38 -12.15 5.48
C VAL A 173 30.80 -11.92 4.98
N ALA A 174 30.98 -11.39 3.76
CA ALA A 174 32.31 -11.07 3.23
C ALA A 174 33.03 -10.03 4.09
N ALA A 175 32.32 -8.98 4.53
CA ALA A 175 32.90 -7.96 5.43
C ALA A 175 33.28 -8.53 6.80
N ILE A 176 32.49 -9.46 7.36
CA ILE A 176 32.85 -10.16 8.61
C ILE A 176 34.11 -10.99 8.41
N HIS A 177 34.22 -11.75 7.32
CA HIS A 177 35.44 -12.50 7.02
C HIS A 177 36.66 -11.60 6.83
N GLU A 178 36.50 -10.47 6.11
CA GLU A 178 37.57 -9.48 5.94
C GLU A 178 38.06 -8.89 7.28
N GLU A 179 37.14 -8.67 8.24
CA GLU A 179 37.45 -8.15 9.58
C GLU A 179 38.17 -9.19 10.46
N TYR A 180 37.74 -10.46 10.43
CA TYR A 180 38.15 -11.48 11.41
C TYR A 180 39.20 -12.47 10.92
N ASP A 181 39.21 -12.85 9.63
CA ASP A 181 40.10 -13.91 9.13
C ASP A 181 41.58 -13.57 9.38
N GLY A 182 41.96 -12.31 9.17
CA GLY A 182 43.32 -11.84 9.45
C GLY A 182 43.69 -11.87 10.94
N GLN A 183 42.72 -11.58 11.81
CA GLN A 183 42.91 -11.62 13.28
C GLN A 183 43.07 -13.06 13.76
N ILE A 184 42.28 -13.99 13.22
CA ILE A 184 42.37 -15.42 13.51
C ILE A 184 43.74 -15.95 13.11
N VAL A 185 44.21 -15.69 11.89
CA VAL A 185 45.54 -16.13 11.43
C VAL A 185 46.66 -15.57 12.33
N SER A 186 46.56 -14.30 12.75
CA SER A 186 47.53 -13.71 13.67
C SER A 186 47.51 -14.39 15.04
N ALA A 187 46.32 -14.62 15.60
CA ALA A 187 46.15 -15.27 16.90
C ALA A 187 46.58 -16.74 16.87
N GLU A 188 46.30 -17.48 15.80
CA GLU A 188 46.78 -18.84 15.58
C GLU A 188 48.31 -18.90 15.53
N LYS A 189 48.94 -17.94 14.86
CA LYS A 189 50.40 -17.84 14.80
C LYS A 189 51.00 -17.59 16.18
N GLU A 190 50.41 -16.69 16.98
CA GLU A 190 50.83 -16.44 18.37
C GLU A 190 50.69 -17.70 19.24
N VAL A 191 49.56 -18.41 19.13
CA VAL A 191 49.34 -19.68 19.84
C VAL A 191 50.43 -20.69 19.47
N GLN A 192 50.74 -20.82 18.18
CA GLN A 192 51.75 -21.75 17.70
C GLN A 192 53.18 -21.37 18.16
N GLU A 193 53.49 -20.07 18.20
CA GLU A 193 54.78 -19.57 18.67
C GLU A 193 54.98 -19.85 20.16
N TYR A 194 53.99 -19.53 21.02
CA TYR A 194 54.06 -19.87 22.44
C TYR A 194 54.05 -21.37 22.70
N LYS A 195 53.35 -22.16 21.88
CA LYS A 195 53.38 -23.62 21.93
C LYS A 195 54.77 -24.17 21.62
N SER A 196 55.46 -23.59 20.63
CA SER A 196 56.84 -23.96 20.30
C SER A 196 57.79 -23.59 21.43
N GLN A 197 57.68 -22.38 21.99
CA GLN A 197 58.47 -21.96 23.15
C GLN A 197 58.27 -22.89 24.35
N LEU A 198 57.02 -23.31 24.62
CA LEU A 198 56.71 -24.29 25.66
C LEU A 198 57.36 -25.67 25.42
N ALA A 199 57.46 -26.10 24.16
CA ALA A 199 58.07 -27.37 23.78
C ALA A 199 59.60 -27.38 23.88
N GLU A 200 60.25 -26.22 23.79
CA GLU A 200 61.71 -26.07 23.97
C GLU A 200 62.15 -26.25 25.44
N PHE A 201 61.23 -26.14 26.39
CA PHE A 201 61.52 -26.40 27.80
C PHE A 201 61.46 -27.91 28.10
N ASP A 202 62.59 -28.46 28.55
CA ASP A 202 62.73 -29.86 28.96
C ASP A 202 61.72 -30.19 30.08
N THR A 203 60.68 -30.95 29.74
CA THR A 203 59.54 -31.29 30.61
C THR A 203 59.99 -31.91 31.94
N ALA A 204 61.11 -32.65 31.95
CA ALA A 204 61.68 -33.24 33.15
C ALA A 204 62.28 -32.19 34.12
N LYS A 205 62.92 -31.14 33.59
CA LYS A 205 63.51 -30.05 34.41
C LYS A 205 62.45 -29.10 34.96
N VAL A 206 61.40 -28.84 34.17
CA VAL A 206 60.26 -28.02 34.60
C VAL A 206 59.46 -28.71 35.73
N GLN A 207 59.29 -30.04 35.65
CA GLN A 207 58.60 -30.80 36.69
C GLN A 207 59.40 -30.81 38.01
N ALA A 208 60.71 -31.04 37.94
CA ALA A 208 61.61 -31.01 39.10
C ALA A 208 61.69 -29.61 39.74
N ALA A 209 61.62 -28.55 38.93
CA ALA A 209 61.53 -27.17 39.41
C ALA A 209 60.21 -26.89 40.14
N LYS A 210 59.07 -27.32 39.57
CA LYS A 210 57.73 -27.18 40.18
C LYS A 210 57.60 -27.91 41.51
N GLU A 211 58.25 -29.06 41.68
CA GLU A 211 58.24 -29.81 42.94
C GLU A 211 59.02 -29.10 44.06
N LYS A 212 60.15 -28.45 43.73
CA LYS A 212 60.92 -27.64 44.69
C LYS A 212 60.23 -26.33 45.07
N GLU A 213 59.53 -25.68 44.14
CA GLU A 213 58.81 -24.41 44.41
C GLU A 213 57.51 -24.62 45.22
N LYS A 214 56.80 -25.75 45.01
CA LYS A 214 55.59 -26.11 45.77
C LYS A 214 55.79 -26.17 47.29
N ALA A 215 57.02 -26.33 47.76
CA ALA A 215 57.37 -26.36 49.18
C ALA A 215 57.55 -24.96 49.80
N LEU A 216 57.68 -23.90 48.99
CA LEU A 216 58.16 -22.58 49.44
C LEU A 216 57.17 -21.42 49.26
N ASP A 217 56.09 -21.52 48.47
CA ASP A 217 55.28 -20.34 48.13
C ASP A 217 53.76 -20.53 48.34
N SER A 218 53.28 -20.18 49.53
CA SER A 218 51.85 -20.21 49.88
C SER A 218 51.14 -18.89 49.56
N GLU A 219 51.81 -17.74 49.68
CA GLU A 219 51.25 -16.42 49.38
C GLU A 219 50.98 -16.21 47.89
N ARG A 220 51.90 -16.65 47.01
CA ARG A 220 51.72 -16.51 45.57
C ARG A 220 50.58 -17.39 45.07
N ARG A 221 50.39 -18.57 45.66
CA ARG A 221 49.26 -19.46 45.41
C ARG A 221 47.92 -18.84 45.79
N VAL A 222 47.87 -18.13 46.92
CA VAL A 222 46.66 -17.38 47.33
C VAL A 222 46.37 -16.25 46.35
N LYS A 223 47.38 -15.47 45.95
CA LYS A 223 47.23 -14.36 44.99
C LYS A 223 46.81 -14.85 43.60
N GLU A 224 47.36 -15.97 43.13
CA GLU A 224 46.94 -16.62 41.87
C GLU A 224 45.49 -17.10 41.95
N LEU A 225 45.08 -17.73 43.05
CA LEU A 225 43.69 -18.14 43.26
C LEU A 225 42.73 -16.95 43.32
N GLU A 226 43.10 -15.84 43.95
CA GLU A 226 42.30 -14.62 43.95
C GLU A 226 42.17 -14.00 42.55
N GLN A 227 43.28 -13.91 41.81
CA GLN A 227 43.25 -13.44 40.42
C GLN A 227 42.41 -14.34 39.53
N GLN A 228 42.51 -15.66 39.71
CA GLN A 228 41.73 -16.62 38.96
C GLN A 228 40.24 -16.51 39.29
N LYS A 229 39.88 -16.36 40.57
CA LYS A 229 38.50 -16.12 40.99
C LYS A 229 37.91 -14.85 40.39
N ILE A 230 38.69 -13.76 40.34
CA ILE A 230 38.26 -12.51 39.69
C ILE A 230 38.07 -12.73 38.18
N LYS A 231 39.01 -13.40 37.51
CA LYS A 231 38.89 -13.75 36.08
C LYS A 231 37.65 -14.59 35.80
N ASP A 232 37.41 -15.63 36.60
CA ASP A 232 36.27 -16.54 36.47
C ASP A 232 34.95 -15.79 36.67
N GLN A 233 34.89 -14.85 37.61
CA GLN A 233 33.73 -13.98 37.81
C GLN A 233 33.44 -13.11 36.59
N TYR A 234 34.45 -12.44 36.02
CA TYR A 234 34.26 -11.64 34.81
C TYR A 234 33.90 -12.50 33.60
N GLN A 235 34.51 -13.66 33.43
CA GLN A 235 34.15 -14.60 32.36
C GLN A 235 32.71 -15.09 32.48
N SER A 236 32.27 -15.43 33.69
CA SER A 236 30.88 -15.81 33.95
C SER A 236 29.92 -14.66 33.63
N ARG A 237 30.31 -13.42 33.94
CA ARG A 237 29.51 -12.22 33.65
C ARG A 237 29.42 -11.94 32.15
N ILE A 238 30.51 -12.11 31.41
CA ILE A 238 30.54 -11.96 29.95
C ILE A 238 29.62 -13.02 29.32
N ALA A 239 29.76 -14.29 29.71
CA ALA A 239 28.89 -15.36 29.21
C ALA A 239 27.39 -15.13 29.53
N GLU A 240 27.08 -14.56 30.71
CA GLU A 240 25.72 -14.16 31.07
C GLU A 240 25.18 -13.03 30.16
N LEU A 241 26.02 -12.03 29.87
CA LEU A 241 25.67 -10.91 28.99
C LEU A 241 25.49 -11.36 27.55
N ASP A 242 26.35 -12.23 27.02
CA ASP A 242 26.24 -12.78 25.67
C ASP A 242 24.95 -13.59 25.53
N LYS A 243 24.62 -14.41 26.53
CA LYS A 243 23.35 -15.13 26.58
C LYS A 243 22.16 -14.17 26.58
N LYS A 244 22.18 -13.12 27.40
CA LYS A 244 21.11 -12.10 27.44
C LYS A 244 20.98 -11.35 26.12
N LEU A 245 22.09 -11.03 25.47
CA LEU A 245 22.09 -10.37 24.16
C LEU A 245 21.45 -11.29 23.11
N SER A 246 21.86 -12.56 23.06
CA SER A 246 21.30 -13.56 22.15
C SER A 246 19.79 -13.78 22.40
N ASP A 247 19.39 -13.92 23.67
CA ASP A 247 17.98 -14.07 24.05
C ASP A 247 17.14 -12.83 23.69
N THR A 248 17.73 -11.64 23.74
CA THR A 248 17.06 -10.39 23.35
C THR A 248 16.95 -10.27 21.84
N GLN A 249 17.99 -10.61 21.09
CA GLN A 249 17.95 -10.65 19.61
C GLN A 249 16.91 -11.65 19.10
N ARG A 250 16.83 -12.83 19.72
CA ARG A 250 15.82 -13.84 19.41
C ARG A 250 14.39 -13.32 19.66
N ARG A 251 14.14 -12.77 20.86
CA ARG A 251 12.83 -12.19 21.20
C ARG A 251 12.43 -11.05 20.27
N ASN A 252 13.35 -10.13 19.98
CA ASN A 252 13.08 -9.04 19.04
C ASN A 252 12.71 -9.55 17.65
N SER A 253 13.38 -10.61 17.17
CA SER A 253 13.05 -11.24 15.88
C SER A 253 11.67 -11.90 15.91
N GLU A 254 11.33 -12.61 16.99
CA GLU A 254 10.01 -13.23 17.20
C GLU A 254 8.88 -12.18 17.28
N GLU A 255 9.10 -11.10 18.02
CA GLU A 255 8.17 -9.97 18.13
C GLU A 255 7.96 -9.29 16.78
N MET A 256 9.04 -9.04 16.02
CA MET A 256 8.95 -8.46 14.70
C MET A 256 8.16 -9.35 13.75
N ARG A 257 8.42 -10.67 13.74
CA ARG A 257 7.65 -11.63 12.91
C ARG A 257 6.18 -11.64 13.28
N THR A 258 5.87 -11.59 14.57
CA THR A 258 4.50 -11.54 15.08
C THR A 258 3.81 -10.24 14.66
N ALA A 259 4.47 -9.09 14.81
CA ALA A 259 3.95 -7.79 14.41
C ALA A 259 3.69 -7.75 12.89
N VAL A 260 4.65 -8.20 12.08
CA VAL A 260 4.51 -8.29 10.62
C VAL A 260 3.37 -9.23 10.24
N SER A 261 3.24 -10.38 10.89
CA SER A 261 2.14 -11.31 10.64
C SER A 261 0.77 -10.69 10.97
N ASN A 262 0.65 -10.01 12.11
CA ASN A 262 -0.58 -9.33 12.51
C ASN A 262 -0.95 -8.21 11.52
N VAL A 263 0.01 -7.38 11.14
CA VAL A 263 -0.20 -6.29 10.18
C VAL A 263 -0.56 -6.85 8.81
N SER A 264 0.16 -7.87 8.33
CA SER A 264 -0.13 -8.55 7.06
C SER A 264 -1.54 -9.16 7.08
N ALA A 265 -1.93 -9.83 8.17
CA ALA A 265 -3.26 -10.40 8.32
C ALA A 265 -4.37 -9.32 8.32
N GLN A 266 -4.16 -8.22 9.04
CA GLN A 266 -5.10 -7.10 9.06
C GLN A 266 -5.27 -6.47 7.67
N TYR A 267 -4.17 -6.13 7.01
CA TYR A 267 -4.23 -5.59 5.65
C TYR A 267 -4.84 -6.58 4.67
N GLN A 268 -4.55 -7.87 4.80
CA GLN A 268 -5.15 -8.89 3.95
C GLN A 268 -6.67 -8.97 4.14
N ALA A 269 -7.15 -8.82 5.38
CA ALA A 269 -8.59 -8.77 5.68
C ALA A 269 -9.24 -7.50 5.09
N GLU A 270 -8.62 -6.32 5.24
CA GLU A 270 -9.11 -5.07 4.65
C GLU A 270 -9.13 -5.13 3.11
N ILE A 271 -8.08 -5.68 2.50
CA ILE A 271 -8.02 -5.90 1.04
C ILE A 271 -9.12 -6.86 0.59
N ALA A 272 -9.41 -7.92 1.35
CA ALA A 272 -10.48 -8.85 1.03
C ALA A 272 -11.87 -8.20 1.06
N LEU A 273 -12.07 -7.14 1.85
CA LEU A 273 -13.30 -6.34 1.81
C LEU A 273 -13.39 -5.48 0.52
N LEU A 274 -12.26 -5.00 0.00
CA LEU A 274 -12.20 -4.16 -1.21
C LEU A 274 -12.29 -4.97 -2.51
N ASP A 275 -11.86 -6.22 -2.49
CA ASP A 275 -11.88 -7.14 -3.64
C ASP A 275 -12.48 -8.50 -3.19
N PRO A 276 -13.79 -8.56 -2.91
CA PRO A 276 -14.41 -9.76 -2.35
C PRO A 276 -14.59 -10.86 -3.39
N ASN A 277 -14.55 -12.11 -2.93
CA ASN A 277 -15.04 -13.25 -3.70
C ASN A 277 -16.54 -13.41 -3.44
N LEU A 278 -17.35 -12.76 -4.28
CA LEU A 278 -18.80 -12.80 -4.21
C LEU A 278 -19.30 -14.13 -4.79
N ASN A 279 -20.01 -14.91 -3.98
CA ASN A 279 -20.71 -16.12 -4.41
C ASN A 279 -22.23 -15.90 -4.34
N ASP A 280 -22.79 -15.35 -5.42
CA ASP A 280 -24.23 -15.13 -5.59
C ASP A 280 -24.71 -15.91 -6.81
N ALA A 281 -25.62 -16.86 -6.60
CA ALA A 281 -26.15 -17.72 -7.66
C ALA A 281 -26.88 -16.93 -8.76
N LYS A 282 -27.61 -15.87 -8.40
CA LYS A 282 -28.33 -15.02 -9.36
C LYS A 282 -27.34 -14.22 -10.20
N ALA A 283 -26.36 -13.59 -9.55
CA ALA A 283 -25.32 -12.85 -10.25
C ALA A 283 -24.50 -13.77 -11.17
N ASN A 284 -24.13 -14.96 -10.71
CA ASN A 284 -23.41 -15.96 -11.51
C ASN A 284 -24.21 -16.41 -12.74
N SER A 285 -25.53 -16.54 -12.63
CA SER A 285 -26.41 -16.83 -13.77
C SER A 285 -26.41 -15.67 -14.78
N ILE A 286 -26.49 -14.42 -14.31
CA ILE A 286 -26.45 -13.23 -15.17
C ILE A 286 -25.09 -13.14 -15.90
N ILE A 287 -23.98 -13.27 -15.17
CA ILE A 287 -22.62 -13.21 -15.73
C ILE A 287 -22.44 -14.29 -16.80
N SER A 288 -22.84 -15.52 -16.50
CA SER A 288 -22.77 -16.63 -17.47
C SER A 288 -23.62 -16.35 -18.71
N GLY A 289 -24.84 -15.83 -18.54
CA GLY A 289 -25.72 -15.45 -19.64
C GLY A 289 -25.15 -14.35 -20.54
N THR A 290 -24.44 -13.37 -19.96
CA THR A 290 -23.78 -12.31 -20.75
C THR A 290 -22.52 -12.79 -21.46
N LYS A 291 -21.80 -13.79 -20.95
CA LYS A 291 -20.61 -14.36 -21.62
C LYS A 291 -20.94 -14.96 -22.98
N ALA A 292 -22.09 -15.63 -23.11
CA ALA A 292 -22.53 -16.27 -24.35
C ALA A 292 -22.93 -15.28 -25.46
N ALA A 293 -23.20 -14.02 -25.12
CA ALA A 293 -23.69 -13.04 -26.07
C ALA A 293 -22.57 -12.07 -26.51
N GLY A 294 -22.38 -11.98 -27.84
CA GLY A 294 -21.49 -11.02 -28.49
C GLY A 294 -22.19 -9.70 -28.75
N PHE A 295 -22.50 -8.93 -27.70
CA PHE A 295 -23.06 -7.60 -27.86
C PHE A 295 -21.94 -6.59 -28.16
N ALA A 296 -21.92 -6.07 -29.38
CA ALA A 296 -21.06 -4.96 -29.75
C ALA A 296 -21.42 -3.70 -28.94
N ASP A 297 -20.46 -2.79 -28.82
CA ASP A 297 -20.70 -1.48 -28.21
C ASP A 297 -21.73 -0.69 -29.01
N PHE A 298 -22.57 0.06 -28.30
CA PHE A 298 -23.61 0.86 -28.92
C PHE A 298 -23.02 2.00 -29.75
N ASN A 299 -23.59 2.18 -30.95
CA ASN A 299 -23.22 3.27 -31.84
C ASN A 299 -24.47 3.77 -32.59
N ALA A 300 -24.93 4.98 -32.24
CA ALA A 300 -26.10 5.60 -32.83
C ALA A 300 -25.97 5.81 -34.35
N GLY A 301 -24.81 6.28 -34.82
CA GLY A 301 -24.57 6.57 -36.24
C GLY A 301 -24.71 5.35 -37.15
N THR A 302 -24.07 4.24 -36.79
CA THR A 302 -24.22 2.95 -37.49
C THR A 302 -25.64 2.43 -37.43
N THR A 303 -26.30 2.53 -36.27
CA THR A 303 -27.69 2.11 -36.06
C THR A 303 -28.66 2.87 -36.99
N VAL A 304 -28.53 4.19 -37.06
CA VAL A 304 -29.32 5.06 -37.96
C VAL A 304 -29.06 4.70 -39.42
N SER A 305 -27.77 4.60 -39.79
CA SER A 305 -27.35 4.40 -41.18
C SER A 305 -27.77 3.04 -41.74
N GLN A 306 -27.57 1.97 -40.97
CA GLN A 306 -27.92 0.60 -41.38
C GLN A 306 -29.44 0.40 -41.52
N ARG A 307 -30.24 1.22 -40.85
CA ARG A 307 -31.70 1.08 -40.78
C ARG A 307 -32.45 2.12 -41.60
N GLY A 308 -31.73 2.95 -42.37
CA GLY A 308 -32.34 3.89 -43.31
C GLY A 308 -33.20 4.97 -42.69
N ILE A 309 -32.91 5.38 -41.45
CA ILE A 309 -33.72 6.37 -40.73
C ILE A 309 -33.38 7.78 -41.18
N ASN A 310 -34.38 8.50 -41.69
CA ASN A 310 -34.28 9.87 -42.21
C ASN A 310 -34.96 10.93 -41.31
N SER A 311 -35.52 10.53 -40.17
CA SER A 311 -36.13 11.45 -39.22
C SER A 311 -35.11 12.15 -38.34
N GLN A 312 -34.99 13.48 -38.50
CA GLN A 312 -34.09 14.31 -37.68
C GLN A 312 -34.38 14.19 -36.18
N LYS A 313 -35.65 13.99 -35.79
CA LYS A 313 -36.04 13.81 -34.39
C LYS A 313 -35.51 12.49 -33.83
N VAL A 314 -35.60 11.39 -34.59
CA VAL A 314 -35.08 10.09 -34.16
C VAL A 314 -33.55 10.12 -34.09
N VAL A 315 -32.90 10.75 -35.08
CA VAL A 315 -31.45 10.94 -35.09
C VAL A 315 -30.98 11.73 -33.86
N SER A 316 -31.67 12.83 -33.52
CA SER A 316 -31.36 13.61 -32.31
C SER A 316 -31.45 12.78 -31.04
N VAL A 317 -32.55 12.03 -30.86
CA VAL A 317 -32.75 11.18 -29.66
C VAL A 317 -31.67 10.10 -29.54
N LEU A 318 -31.30 9.46 -30.65
CA LEU A 318 -30.25 8.45 -30.65
C LEU A 318 -28.86 9.06 -30.37
N ASN A 319 -28.59 10.28 -30.86
CA ASN A 319 -27.35 10.99 -30.55
C ASN A 319 -27.28 11.45 -29.09
N ASP A 320 -28.40 11.91 -28.51
CA ASP A 320 -28.47 12.25 -27.08
C ASP A 320 -28.22 11.00 -26.22
N TYR A 321 -28.78 9.86 -26.62
CA TYR A 321 -28.52 8.58 -25.98
C TYR A 321 -27.06 8.12 -26.15
N GLN A 322 -26.44 8.33 -27.32
CA GLN A 322 -25.02 8.04 -27.54
C GLN A 322 -24.14 8.77 -26.53
N LYS A 323 -24.42 10.05 -26.27
CA LYS A 323 -23.65 10.84 -25.30
C LYS A 323 -23.73 10.23 -23.89
N ILE A 324 -24.92 9.84 -23.46
CA ILE A 324 -25.12 9.16 -22.16
C ILE A 324 -24.36 7.83 -22.13
N TYR A 325 -24.40 7.06 -23.22
CA TYR A 325 -23.67 5.81 -23.33
C TYR A 325 -22.15 6.01 -23.31
N ASP A 326 -21.64 7.05 -23.95
CA ASP A 326 -20.20 7.39 -23.94
C ASP A 326 -19.72 7.81 -22.54
N ASP A 327 -20.54 8.61 -21.82
CA ASP A 327 -20.28 8.97 -20.42
C ASP A 327 -20.27 7.71 -19.52
N TYR A 328 -21.25 6.81 -19.68
CA TYR A 328 -21.26 5.52 -18.99
C TYR A 328 -20.00 4.71 -19.31
N LYS A 329 -19.64 4.58 -20.59
CA LYS A 329 -18.49 3.80 -21.05
C LYS A 329 -17.18 4.34 -20.50
N TYR A 330 -17.05 5.66 -20.36
CA TYR A 330 -15.89 6.27 -19.71
C TYR A 330 -15.78 5.86 -18.23
N LEU A 331 -16.89 5.92 -17.48
CA LEU A 331 -16.93 5.52 -16.08
C LEU A 331 -16.68 4.01 -15.92
N ASP A 332 -17.33 3.18 -16.74
CA ASP A 332 -17.16 1.72 -16.77
C ASP A 332 -15.70 1.34 -17.03
N LYS A 333 -15.05 1.96 -18.02
CA LYS A 333 -13.63 1.75 -18.32
C LYS A 333 -12.72 2.18 -17.17
N THR A 334 -13.07 3.26 -16.47
CA THR A 334 -12.30 3.74 -15.32
C THR A 334 -12.36 2.73 -14.17
N VAL A 335 -13.56 2.22 -13.87
CA VAL A 335 -13.77 1.21 -12.84
C VAL A 335 -13.12 -0.12 -13.23
N ALA A 336 -13.24 -0.54 -14.49
CA ALA A 336 -12.60 -1.75 -15.02
C ALA A 336 -11.06 -1.68 -15.02
N GLY A 337 -10.49 -0.46 -15.01
CA GLY A 337 -9.06 -0.22 -14.90
C GLY A 337 -8.49 -0.44 -13.50
N ILE A 338 -9.35 -0.55 -12.47
CA ILE A 338 -8.91 -0.82 -11.10
C ILE A 338 -8.43 -2.29 -11.02
N PRO A 339 -7.19 -2.57 -10.54
CA PRO A 339 -6.60 -3.90 -10.56
C PRO A 339 -7.19 -4.82 -9.47
N GLN A 340 -8.41 -5.29 -9.70
CA GLN A 340 -9.11 -6.29 -8.89
C GLN A 340 -8.93 -7.69 -9.48
N LYS A 341 -8.85 -8.72 -8.62
CA LYS A 341 -8.58 -10.10 -9.03
C LYS A 341 -9.78 -11.03 -8.87
N ASN A 342 -10.71 -10.72 -7.96
CA ASN A 342 -11.77 -11.64 -7.59
C ASN A 342 -13.03 -11.41 -8.43
N SER A 343 -14.20 -11.26 -7.80
CA SER A 343 -15.48 -11.33 -8.51
C SER A 343 -15.79 -10.04 -9.27
N ILE A 344 -15.35 -8.88 -8.79
CA ILE A 344 -15.77 -7.57 -9.33
C ILE A 344 -15.51 -7.40 -10.84
N PRO A 345 -14.35 -7.77 -11.42
CA PRO A 345 -14.13 -7.66 -12.87
C PRO A 345 -15.19 -8.39 -13.71
N SER A 346 -15.66 -9.56 -13.23
CA SER A 346 -16.70 -10.30 -13.93
C SER A 346 -18.07 -9.61 -13.85
N TYR A 347 -18.35 -8.92 -12.74
CA TYR A 347 -19.59 -8.14 -12.57
C TYR A 347 -19.58 -6.90 -13.47
N VAL A 348 -18.46 -6.16 -13.50
CA VAL A 348 -18.29 -4.98 -14.37
C VAL A 348 -18.43 -5.39 -15.84
N ALA A 349 -17.76 -6.45 -16.26
CA ALA A 349 -17.87 -6.96 -17.64
C ALA A 349 -19.31 -7.39 -17.99
N ALA A 350 -20.03 -8.04 -17.05
CA ALA A 350 -21.42 -8.41 -17.27
C ALA A 350 -22.35 -7.17 -17.31
N SER A 351 -22.11 -6.18 -16.45
CA SER A 351 -22.83 -4.89 -16.45
C SER A 351 -22.68 -4.18 -17.79
N HIS A 352 -21.46 -4.02 -18.29
CA HIS A 352 -21.19 -3.42 -19.60
C HIS A 352 -21.97 -4.12 -20.71
N LYS A 353 -21.96 -5.46 -20.73
CA LYS A 353 -22.72 -6.24 -21.71
C LYS A 353 -24.24 -6.09 -21.57
N LEU A 354 -24.77 -5.99 -20.36
CA LEU A 354 -26.19 -5.73 -20.14
C LEU A 354 -26.58 -4.34 -20.65
N VAL A 355 -25.74 -3.33 -20.41
CA VAL A 355 -25.97 -1.98 -20.94
C VAL A 355 -25.93 -1.99 -22.47
N ASN A 356 -24.98 -2.68 -23.10
CA ASN A 356 -24.96 -2.84 -24.56
C ASN A 356 -26.26 -3.49 -25.08
N LYS A 357 -26.75 -4.54 -24.42
CA LYS A 357 -28.03 -5.18 -24.76
C LYS A 357 -29.21 -4.22 -24.61
N MET A 358 -29.25 -3.45 -23.51
CA MET A 358 -30.30 -2.44 -23.28
C MET A 358 -30.26 -1.36 -24.35
N SER A 359 -29.08 -0.86 -24.71
CA SER A 359 -28.88 0.14 -25.76
C SER A 359 -29.36 -0.36 -27.13
N SER A 360 -29.03 -1.60 -27.50
CA SER A 360 -29.56 -2.21 -28.73
C SER A 360 -31.08 -2.32 -28.68
N ALA A 361 -31.66 -2.83 -27.58
CA ALA A 361 -33.11 -2.97 -27.46
C ALA A 361 -33.85 -1.61 -27.52
N PHE A 362 -33.28 -0.57 -26.89
CA PHE A 362 -33.80 0.79 -26.95
C PHE A 362 -33.83 1.33 -28.38
N ALA A 363 -32.71 1.16 -29.10
CA ALA A 363 -32.62 1.59 -30.49
C ALA A 363 -33.54 0.81 -31.43
N ASP A 364 -33.63 -0.52 -31.26
CA ASP A 364 -34.54 -1.39 -32.00
C ASP A 364 -35.99 -0.94 -31.82
N THR A 365 -36.39 -0.70 -30.57
CA THR A 365 -37.74 -0.27 -30.21
C THR A 365 -38.06 1.11 -30.77
N THR A 366 -37.15 2.07 -30.62
CA THR A 366 -37.32 3.44 -31.14
C THR A 366 -37.51 3.43 -32.65
N ILE A 367 -36.73 2.63 -33.36
CA ILE A 367 -36.80 2.51 -34.81
C ILE A 367 -38.06 1.76 -35.26
N SER A 368 -38.44 0.70 -34.55
CA SER A 368 -39.70 -0.01 -34.81
C SER A 368 -40.90 0.92 -34.70
N PHE A 369 -41.00 1.71 -33.64
CA PHE A 369 -42.09 2.68 -33.46
C PHE A 369 -42.08 3.77 -34.53
N TYR A 370 -40.90 4.25 -34.94
CA TYR A 370 -40.79 5.19 -36.04
C TYR A 370 -41.34 4.61 -37.35
N ASN A 371 -40.91 3.40 -37.71
CA ASN A 371 -41.35 2.73 -38.93
C ASN A 371 -42.86 2.46 -38.91
N GLU A 372 -43.42 2.04 -37.77
CA GLU A 372 -44.86 1.86 -37.59
C GLU A 372 -45.62 3.19 -37.77
N THR A 373 -45.10 4.29 -37.21
CA THR A 373 -45.68 5.63 -37.39
C THR A 373 -45.68 6.06 -38.86
N VAL A 374 -44.58 5.81 -39.59
CA VAL A 374 -44.50 6.10 -41.03
C VAL A 374 -45.54 5.28 -41.80
N GLN A 375 -45.68 3.99 -41.50
CA GLN A 375 -46.69 3.13 -42.13
C GLN A 375 -48.12 3.60 -41.84
N LEU A 376 -48.42 3.94 -40.59
CA LEU A 376 -49.73 4.45 -40.18
C LEU A 376 -50.06 5.77 -40.89
N ASN A 377 -49.11 6.71 -40.97
CA ASN A 377 -49.30 7.96 -41.72
C ASN A 377 -49.54 7.69 -43.22
N GLY A 378 -48.82 6.74 -43.82
CA GLY A 378 -49.07 6.33 -45.20
C GLY A 378 -50.50 5.78 -45.41
N LYS A 379 -50.99 4.98 -44.46
CA LYS A 379 -52.36 4.45 -44.50
C LYS A 379 -53.41 5.56 -44.29
N ILE A 380 -53.16 6.50 -43.39
CA ILE A 380 -54.03 7.66 -43.19
C ILE A 380 -54.15 8.47 -44.48
N ASN A 381 -53.04 8.73 -45.16
CA ASN A 381 -53.05 9.45 -46.44
C ASN A 381 -53.85 8.67 -47.49
N SER A 382 -53.61 7.37 -47.66
CA SER A 382 -54.37 6.52 -48.58
C SER A 382 -55.89 6.54 -48.31
N LEU A 383 -56.29 6.42 -47.04
CA LEU A 383 -57.70 6.47 -46.65
C LEU A 383 -58.31 7.86 -46.86
N THR A 384 -57.51 8.92 -46.70
CA THR A 384 -57.95 10.30 -46.97
C THR A 384 -58.20 10.47 -48.46
N ASP A 385 -57.29 10.01 -49.32
CA ASP A 385 -57.43 10.05 -50.78
C ASP A 385 -58.67 9.25 -51.24
N GLU A 386 -58.88 8.04 -50.71
CA GLU A 386 -60.07 7.22 -51.00
C GLU A 386 -61.37 7.91 -50.58
N LEU A 387 -61.37 8.59 -49.44
CA LEU A 387 -62.54 9.32 -48.94
C LEU A 387 -62.85 10.56 -49.79
N GLU A 388 -61.83 11.28 -50.26
CA GLU A 388 -62.00 12.40 -51.19
C GLU A 388 -62.56 11.92 -52.54
N GLU A 389 -62.04 10.82 -53.08
CA GLU A 389 -62.54 10.25 -54.33
C GLU A 389 -63.98 9.74 -54.19
N SER A 390 -64.31 9.08 -53.08
CA SER A 390 -65.69 8.66 -52.79
C SER A 390 -66.65 9.85 -52.67
N ARG A 391 -66.24 10.93 -52.01
CA ARG A 391 -67.03 12.19 -51.93
C ARG A 391 -67.27 12.79 -53.31
N LYS A 392 -66.25 12.79 -54.17
CA LYS A 392 -66.38 13.27 -55.55
C LYS A 392 -67.35 12.43 -56.35
N GLN A 393 -67.28 11.10 -56.24
CA GLN A 393 -68.23 10.19 -56.89
C GLN A 393 -69.66 10.40 -56.41
N ILE A 394 -69.88 10.56 -55.09
CA ILE A 394 -71.21 10.87 -54.53
C ILE A 394 -71.74 12.20 -55.10
N SER A 395 -70.91 13.24 -55.13
CA SER A 395 -71.30 14.55 -55.67
C SER A 395 -71.67 14.47 -57.16
N GLN A 396 -70.87 13.75 -57.96
CA GLN A 396 -71.17 13.53 -59.39
C GLN A 396 -72.45 12.72 -59.58
N GLN A 397 -72.66 11.69 -58.76
CA GLN A 397 -73.86 10.87 -58.82
C GLN A 397 -75.11 11.66 -58.43
N GLN A 398 -75.02 12.51 -57.40
CA GLN A 398 -76.09 13.44 -57.02
C GLN A 398 -76.41 14.39 -58.17
N GLU A 399 -75.41 14.95 -58.84
CA GLU A 399 -75.63 15.82 -60.01
C GLU A 399 -76.33 15.08 -61.15
N ILE A 400 -75.91 13.85 -61.47
CA ILE A 400 -76.55 13.01 -62.50
C ILE A 400 -78.01 12.71 -62.13
N TYR A 401 -78.29 12.37 -60.87
CA TYR A 401 -79.65 12.12 -60.42
C TYR A 401 -80.52 13.37 -60.50
N GLU A 402 -80.02 14.53 -60.05
CA GLU A 402 -80.74 15.81 -60.14
C GLU A 402 -81.05 16.15 -61.61
N GLN A 403 -80.08 16.00 -62.51
CA GLN A 403 -80.29 16.21 -63.96
C GLN A 403 -81.32 15.23 -64.56
N SER A 404 -81.31 13.98 -64.11
CA SER A 404 -82.27 12.97 -64.56
C SER A 404 -83.69 13.29 -64.09
N TYR A 405 -83.85 13.66 -62.81
CA TYR A 405 -85.14 14.10 -62.26
C TYR A 405 -85.65 15.36 -62.93
N GLU A 406 -84.80 16.37 -63.16
CA GLU A 406 -85.12 17.58 -63.92
C GLU A 406 -85.64 17.24 -65.33
N THR A 407 -85.00 16.29 -66.01
CA THR A 407 -85.42 15.86 -67.35
C THR A 407 -86.79 15.17 -67.32
N LEU A 408 -86.98 14.22 -66.39
CA LEU A 408 -88.25 13.49 -66.26
C LEU A 408 -89.42 14.42 -65.90
N LEU A 409 -89.20 15.37 -64.99
CA LEU A 409 -90.20 16.32 -64.55
C LEU A 409 -90.50 17.36 -65.64
N GLY A 410 -89.47 17.79 -66.38
CA GLY A 410 -89.63 18.58 -67.60
C GLY A 410 -90.51 17.89 -68.66
N LEU A 411 -90.31 16.59 -68.91
CA LEU A 411 -91.16 15.80 -69.81
C LEU A 411 -92.60 15.68 -69.31
N ALA A 412 -92.78 15.49 -68.01
CA ALA A 412 -94.09 15.46 -67.35
C ALA A 412 -94.75 16.86 -67.23
N LYS A 413 -94.06 17.92 -67.63
CA LYS A 413 -94.49 19.33 -67.50
C LYS A 413 -94.88 19.72 -66.07
N THR A 414 -94.14 19.19 -65.10
CA THR A 414 -94.29 19.52 -63.68
C THR A 414 -92.94 19.94 -63.10
N SER A 415 -92.96 20.69 -62.01
CA SER A 415 -91.74 21.15 -61.32
C SER A 415 -91.63 20.60 -59.90
N ALA A 416 -92.63 19.85 -59.46
CA ALA A 416 -92.61 19.14 -58.19
C ALA A 416 -93.39 17.83 -58.31
N VAL A 417 -93.00 16.84 -57.51
CA VAL A 417 -93.70 15.56 -57.36
C VAL A 417 -93.75 15.14 -55.91
N LEU A 418 -94.80 14.41 -55.59
CA LEU A 418 -94.97 13.81 -54.28
C LEU A 418 -94.04 12.59 -54.14
N VAL A 419 -93.23 12.56 -53.08
CA VAL A 419 -92.31 11.46 -52.79
C VAL A 419 -93.01 10.42 -51.92
N SER A 420 -93.69 10.87 -50.87
CA SER A 420 -94.52 10.05 -50.01
C SER A 420 -95.55 10.89 -49.27
N ALA A 421 -96.69 10.30 -48.92
CA ALA A 421 -97.72 10.93 -48.09
C ALA A 421 -98.35 9.85 -47.21
N THR A 422 -98.07 9.89 -45.91
CA THR A 422 -98.63 8.92 -44.94
C THR A 422 -99.72 9.53 -44.07
N ASP A 423 -99.60 10.82 -43.78
CA ASP A 423 -100.52 11.60 -42.96
C ASP A 423 -100.36 13.10 -43.29
N TYR A 424 -101.17 13.95 -42.65
CA TYR A 424 -101.18 15.40 -42.90
C TYR A 424 -99.88 16.11 -42.53
N ASP A 425 -99.09 15.54 -41.63
CA ASP A 425 -97.85 16.15 -41.15
C ASP A 425 -96.63 15.59 -41.91
N SER A 426 -96.83 14.56 -42.75
CA SER A 426 -95.80 13.79 -43.45
C SER A 426 -96.08 13.66 -44.95
N ILE A 427 -96.32 14.78 -45.63
CA ILE A 427 -96.41 14.84 -47.09
C ILE A 427 -95.09 15.38 -47.66
N LYS A 428 -94.21 14.48 -48.11
CA LYS A 428 -92.89 14.82 -48.66
C LYS A 428 -92.98 15.09 -50.14
N ILE A 429 -92.35 16.18 -50.56
CA ILE A 429 -92.29 16.62 -51.95
C ILE A 429 -90.82 16.69 -52.38
N TYR A 430 -90.59 16.35 -53.64
CA TYR A 430 -89.38 16.71 -54.34
C TYR A 430 -89.70 17.88 -55.28
N VAL A 431 -88.94 18.97 -55.15
CA VAL A 431 -89.02 20.14 -56.02
C VAL A 431 -87.75 20.20 -56.85
N THR A 432 -87.90 20.32 -58.17
CA THR A 432 -86.75 20.41 -59.07
C THR A 432 -85.85 21.57 -58.70
N GLY A 433 -84.52 21.39 -58.77
CA GLY A 433 -83.53 22.44 -58.50
C GLY A 433 -83.88 23.79 -59.15
N LYS A 434 -84.32 23.79 -60.40
CA LYS A 434 -84.74 25.00 -61.13
C LYS A 434 -86.01 25.66 -60.59
N ALA A 435 -86.86 24.97 -59.85
CA ALA A 435 -88.09 25.53 -59.29
C ALA A 435 -88.01 25.81 -57.79
N ARG A 436 -86.93 25.41 -57.10
CA ARG A 436 -86.73 25.65 -55.66
C ARG A 436 -86.79 27.14 -55.31
N TYR A 437 -86.39 28.04 -56.21
CA TYR A 437 -86.46 29.50 -55.99
C TYR A 437 -87.91 30.03 -55.86
N LEU A 438 -88.91 29.25 -56.29
CA LEU A 438 -90.33 29.60 -56.13
C LEU A 438 -90.84 29.36 -54.71
N ILE A 439 -90.10 28.58 -53.91
CA ILE A 439 -90.46 28.24 -52.52
C ILE A 439 -89.86 29.29 -51.59
N THR A 440 -90.70 30.22 -51.12
CA THR A 440 -90.31 31.27 -50.15
C THR A 440 -90.48 30.79 -48.70
N GLU A 441 -90.01 31.57 -47.72
CA GLU A 441 -90.21 31.28 -46.28
C GLU A 441 -91.70 31.16 -45.91
N SER A 442 -92.58 31.89 -46.60
CA SER A 442 -94.04 31.83 -46.45
C SER A 442 -94.72 30.65 -47.17
N GLY A 443 -93.92 29.79 -47.81
CA GLY A 443 -94.35 28.68 -48.66
C GLY A 443 -94.84 29.11 -50.04
N ALA A 444 -94.85 28.18 -50.99
CA ALA A 444 -95.43 28.39 -52.31
C ALA A 444 -96.79 27.70 -52.42
N ASP A 445 -97.82 28.40 -52.92
CA ASP A 445 -99.12 27.79 -53.17
C ASP A 445 -98.97 26.67 -54.19
N ALA A 446 -99.58 25.53 -53.92
CA ALA A 446 -99.49 24.35 -54.77
C ALA A 446 -100.75 23.49 -54.69
N GLU A 447 -100.96 22.70 -55.73
CA GLU A 447 -102.04 21.73 -55.78
C GLU A 447 -101.58 20.41 -56.40
N PHE A 448 -102.15 19.30 -55.94
CA PHE A 448 -101.97 18.00 -56.59
C PHE A 448 -103.31 17.28 -56.69
N LYS A 449 -103.37 16.30 -57.58
CA LYS A 449 -104.59 15.55 -57.86
C LYS A 449 -104.48 14.14 -57.30
N ALA A 450 -105.35 13.80 -56.35
CA ALA A 450 -105.57 12.45 -55.85
C ALA A 450 -106.95 11.96 -56.35
N ASP A 451 -107.82 11.51 -55.45
CA ASP A 451 -109.26 11.36 -55.70
C ASP A 451 -109.95 12.69 -56.05
N LYS A 452 -109.51 13.78 -55.41
CA LYS A 452 -109.88 15.17 -55.69
C LYS A 452 -108.64 16.07 -55.76
N THR A 453 -108.83 17.33 -56.19
CA THR A 453 -107.73 18.32 -56.18
C THR A 453 -107.52 18.80 -54.75
N ILE A 454 -106.32 18.56 -54.22
CA ILE A 454 -105.90 19.01 -52.90
C ILE A 454 -105.06 20.27 -53.08
N LYS A 455 -105.44 21.35 -52.40
CA LYS A 455 -104.73 22.64 -52.41
C LYS A 455 -104.00 22.84 -51.09
N GLY A 456 -102.86 23.52 -51.14
CA GLY A 456 -102.02 23.74 -49.97
C GLY A 456 -100.78 24.53 -50.32
N LYS A 457 -99.75 24.40 -49.50
CA LYS A 457 -98.48 25.09 -49.67
C LYS A 457 -97.30 24.15 -49.54
N ILE A 458 -96.27 24.38 -50.34
CA ILE A 458 -94.97 23.71 -50.22
C ILE A 458 -94.07 24.58 -49.37
N PHE A 459 -93.41 23.98 -48.38
CA PHE A 459 -92.41 24.61 -47.52
C PHE A 459 -91.06 23.90 -47.66
N ARG A 460 -90.00 24.66 -47.37
CA ARG A 460 -88.63 24.16 -47.28
C ARG A 460 -88.28 23.97 -45.81
N ALA A 461 -87.82 22.77 -45.43
CA ALA A 461 -87.33 22.47 -44.09
C ALA A 461 -85.85 22.88 -43.93
N GLU A 462 -85.36 22.86 -42.69
CA GLU A 462 -83.96 23.21 -42.34
C GLU A 462 -82.91 22.28 -42.99
N ASP A 463 -83.30 21.05 -43.32
CA ASP A 463 -82.46 20.04 -43.97
C ASP A 463 -82.50 20.11 -45.51
N ASP A 464 -83.04 21.20 -46.08
CA ASP A 464 -83.27 21.39 -47.52
C ASP A 464 -84.28 20.40 -48.16
N SER A 465 -85.06 19.68 -47.35
CA SER A 465 -86.18 18.89 -47.84
C SER A 465 -87.44 19.75 -48.04
N PHE A 466 -88.36 19.28 -48.89
CA PHE A 466 -89.62 19.98 -49.16
C PHE A 466 -90.80 19.16 -48.69
N TYR A 467 -91.80 19.82 -48.12
CA TYR A 467 -93.01 19.19 -47.64
C TYR A 467 -94.25 20.01 -47.99
N PHE A 468 -95.39 19.34 -48.11
CA PHE A 468 -96.68 19.96 -48.42
C PHE A 468 -97.54 20.06 -47.17
N VAL A 469 -98.08 21.24 -46.92
CA VAL A 469 -99.11 21.46 -45.91
C VAL A 469 -100.44 21.65 -46.60
N VAL A 470 -101.41 20.81 -46.26
CA VAL A 470 -102.77 20.87 -46.81
C VAL A 470 -103.45 22.15 -46.34
N GLY A 471 -104.11 22.85 -47.27
CA GLY A 471 -104.86 24.07 -46.97
C GLY A 471 -106.15 23.80 -46.19
N GLU A 472 -106.75 24.89 -45.69
CA GLU A 472 -108.01 24.86 -44.96
C GLU A 472 -109.17 25.32 -45.85
N ASP A 473 -110.39 24.87 -45.55
CA ASP A 473 -111.63 25.32 -46.17
C ASP A 473 -112.06 26.70 -45.64
N LYS A 474 -113.21 27.21 -46.12
CA LYS A 474 -113.72 28.54 -45.73
C LYS A 474 -114.09 28.64 -44.25
N ASP A 475 -114.26 27.50 -43.59
CA ASP A 475 -114.68 27.37 -42.19
C ASP A 475 -113.48 27.05 -41.28
N GLY A 476 -112.25 26.99 -41.83
CA GLY A 476 -111.00 26.74 -41.11
C GLY A 476 -110.67 25.26 -40.88
N ASN A 477 -111.37 24.33 -41.53
CA ASN A 477 -111.06 22.90 -41.43
C ASN A 477 -110.06 22.48 -42.51
N ARG A 478 -109.07 21.64 -42.17
CA ARG A 478 -108.14 21.07 -43.16
C ARG A 478 -108.91 20.34 -44.26
N LEU A 479 -108.53 20.55 -45.52
CA LEU A 479 -109.11 19.82 -46.64
C LEU A 479 -108.87 18.31 -46.46
N GLU A 480 -109.93 17.51 -46.52
CA GLU A 480 -109.82 16.07 -46.35
C GLU A 480 -108.97 15.45 -47.48
N VAL A 481 -107.96 14.65 -47.13
CA VAL A 481 -107.08 13.93 -48.06
C VAL A 481 -107.26 12.43 -47.88
N ASN A 482 -107.55 11.72 -48.97
CA ASN A 482 -107.52 10.27 -48.99
C ASN A 482 -106.09 9.78 -49.31
N PHE A 483 -105.30 9.49 -48.27
CA PHE A 483 -103.90 9.06 -48.41
C PHE A 483 -103.74 7.74 -49.19
N GLU A 484 -104.74 6.85 -49.20
CA GLU A 484 -104.68 5.61 -49.99
C GLU A 484 -104.70 5.88 -51.51
N SER A 485 -105.24 7.03 -51.93
CA SER A 485 -105.30 7.46 -53.33
C SER A 485 -104.06 8.25 -53.78
N VAL A 486 -103.14 8.55 -52.87
CA VAL A 486 -101.95 9.35 -53.14
C VAL A 486 -100.77 8.41 -53.46
N VAL A 487 -100.31 8.44 -54.71
CA VAL A 487 -99.21 7.58 -55.16
C VAL A 487 -97.91 8.39 -55.28
N PRO A 488 -96.75 7.86 -54.85
CA PRO A 488 -95.45 8.44 -55.15
C PRO A 488 -95.28 8.74 -56.65
N GLY A 489 -94.70 9.90 -56.97
CA GLY A 489 -94.58 10.41 -58.34
C GLY A 489 -95.78 11.23 -58.83
N THR A 490 -96.83 11.41 -58.01
CA THR A 490 -97.96 12.30 -58.35
C THR A 490 -97.46 13.73 -58.61
N PRO A 491 -97.74 14.32 -59.79
CA PRO A 491 -97.35 15.70 -60.09
C PRO A 491 -97.98 16.70 -59.11
N VAL A 492 -97.13 17.56 -58.56
CA VAL A 492 -97.55 18.70 -57.73
C VAL A 492 -97.34 19.97 -58.54
N LYS A 493 -98.44 20.67 -58.83
CA LYS A 493 -98.43 21.91 -59.57
C LYS A 493 -98.19 23.06 -58.60
N ILE A 494 -97.03 23.70 -58.72
CA ILE A 494 -96.76 24.97 -58.04
C ILE A 494 -97.59 26.05 -58.73
N LEU A 495 -98.49 26.67 -57.98
CA LEU A 495 -99.33 27.76 -58.43
C LEU A 495 -98.50 29.04 -58.34
N GLY A 496 -97.81 29.35 -59.44
CA GLY A 496 -97.12 30.63 -59.59
C GLY A 496 -98.10 31.79 -59.39
N LYS A 497 -97.60 32.88 -58.83
CA LYS A 497 -98.31 34.17 -58.86
C LYS A 497 -98.39 34.72 -60.27
#